data_AF-A0A0S7ENS0-F1
#
_entry.id   AF-A0A0S7ENS0-F1
#
_cell.length_a   1.000
_cell.length_b   1.000
_cell.length_c   1.000
_cell.angle_alpha   90.00
_cell.angle_beta   90.00
_cell.angle_gamma   90.00
#
_symmetry.space_group_name_H-M   'P 1'
#
loop_
_entity.id
_entity.type
_entity.pdbx_description
1 polymer ?
#
loop_
_entity_poly.entity_id
_entity_poly.type
_entity_poly.pdbx_seq_one_letter_code
_entity_poly.pdbx_strand_id
1 'polypeptide(L)'
;CYSSHCKAQLNSSQLVFYNVLLNPGSQGAISRHAGQNLHLTVTDLEPFTTYYIRVQACQNEGCGVGDGVYIHTLEEIPEGLQPPTVKALGPSILEIHWTPPENPTDSSLPTIYTGDH
;
A
#
# COMPACT_ATOMS: atom_id res chain seq x y z
N CYS A 1 -8.79 5.42 -23.74
CA CYS A 1 -8.03 6.62 -24.13
C CYS A 1 -7.04 6.94 -23.01
N TYR A 2 -5.71 6.92 -23.25
CA TYR A 2 -4.66 6.95 -22.20
C TYR A 2 -4.12 8.36 -21.83
N SER A 3 -4.68 9.42 -22.41
CA SER A 3 -4.24 10.83 -22.19
C SER A 3 -4.99 11.51 -21.04
N SER A 4 -4.31 12.40 -20.31
CA SER A 4 -4.86 13.30 -19.26
C SER A 4 -5.95 14.26 -19.76
N HIS A 5 -6.10 14.40 -21.08
CA HIS A 5 -7.09 15.30 -21.70
C HIS A 5 -8.32 14.59 -22.26
N CYS A 6 -8.39 13.26 -22.13
CA CYS A 6 -9.50 12.48 -22.66
C CYS A 6 -10.60 12.34 -21.59
N LYS A 7 -11.34 13.44 -21.34
CA LYS A 7 -12.57 13.37 -20.53
C LYS A 7 -13.63 12.61 -21.33
N ALA A 8 -14.05 11.44 -20.84
CA ALA A 8 -15.20 10.79 -21.46
C ALA A 8 -16.44 11.65 -21.25
N GLN A 9 -17.24 11.77 -22.30
CA GLN A 9 -18.57 12.37 -22.22
C GLN A 9 -19.49 11.29 -21.64
N LEU A 10 -19.82 11.41 -20.35
CA LEU A 10 -20.77 10.51 -19.69
C LEU A 10 -22.18 11.08 -19.87
N ASN A 11 -23.13 10.21 -20.18
CA ASN A 11 -24.53 10.56 -20.30
C ASN A 11 -25.22 10.50 -18.93
N SER A 12 -25.88 11.58 -18.51
CA SER A 12 -26.56 11.66 -17.21
C SER A 12 -27.74 10.70 -17.03
N SER A 13 -28.32 10.20 -18.13
CA SER A 13 -29.46 9.27 -18.10
C SER A 13 -29.04 7.80 -18.04
N GLN A 14 -27.73 7.52 -18.08
CA GLN A 14 -27.19 6.17 -18.12
C GLN A 14 -26.45 5.84 -16.83
N LEU A 15 -26.58 4.58 -16.43
CA LEU A 15 -26.00 4.08 -15.21
C LEU A 15 -24.47 3.96 -15.38
N VAL A 16 -23.74 4.60 -14.48
CA VAL A 16 -22.27 4.60 -14.45
C VAL A 16 -21.79 3.56 -13.45
N PHE A 17 -20.76 2.81 -13.84
CA PHE A 17 -19.99 1.98 -12.93
C PHE A 17 -18.56 2.50 -12.82
N TYR A 18 -17.95 2.32 -11.65
CA TYR A 18 -16.65 2.82 -11.30
C TYR A 18 -15.65 1.68 -11.07
N ASN A 19 -14.41 1.92 -11.49
CA ASN A 19 -13.26 1.11 -11.15
C ASN A 19 -12.16 1.99 -10.54
N VAL A 20 -11.44 1.45 -9.57
CA VAL A 20 -10.21 2.05 -9.05
C VAL A 20 -9.03 1.36 -9.71
N LEU A 21 -8.20 2.13 -10.41
CA LEU A 21 -7.03 1.65 -11.13
C LEU A 21 -5.78 2.02 -10.34
N LEU A 22 -4.90 1.05 -10.08
CA LEU A 22 -3.60 1.27 -9.46
C LEU A 22 -2.51 0.97 -10.47
N ASN A 23 -1.53 1.87 -10.59
CA ASN A 23 -0.44 1.85 -11.56
C ASN A 23 -0.89 1.54 -13.01
N PRO A 24 -1.96 2.18 -13.52
CA PRO A 24 -2.49 1.87 -14.85
C PRO A 24 -1.46 2.14 -15.95
N GLY A 25 -1.34 1.20 -16.90
CA GLY A 25 -0.36 1.27 -17.99
C GLY A 25 1.02 0.71 -17.66
N SER A 26 1.21 0.18 -16.44
CA SER A 26 2.42 -0.55 -16.05
C SER A 26 2.19 -2.08 -16.06
N GLN A 27 3.27 -2.86 -15.90
CA GLN A 27 3.20 -4.31 -15.77
C GLN A 27 2.49 -4.77 -14.49
N GLY A 28 2.49 -3.94 -13.43
CA GLY A 28 1.83 -4.20 -12.15
C GLY A 28 0.47 -3.52 -12.02
N ALA A 29 -0.25 -3.28 -13.13
CA ALA A 29 -1.53 -2.60 -13.10
C ALA A 29 -2.60 -3.45 -12.40
N ILE A 30 -3.30 -2.86 -11.42
CA ILE A 30 -4.39 -3.49 -10.68
C ILE A 30 -5.69 -2.72 -10.98
N SER A 31 -6.79 -3.44 -11.17
CA SER A 31 -8.13 -2.87 -11.28
C SER A 31 -9.05 -3.46 -10.22
N ARG A 32 -9.77 -2.60 -9.50
CA ARG A 32 -10.75 -2.99 -8.47
C ARG A 32 -12.12 -2.42 -8.83
N HIS A 33 -13.13 -3.29 -8.88
CA HIS A 33 -14.47 -2.90 -9.28
C HIS A 33 -15.24 -2.35 -8.08
N ALA A 34 -15.68 -1.08 -8.16
CA ALA A 34 -16.54 -0.47 -7.16
C ALA A 34 -18.04 -0.61 -7.52
N GLY A 35 -18.36 -0.96 -8.76
CA GLY A 35 -19.73 -0.96 -9.25
C GLY A 35 -20.29 0.46 -9.24
N GLN A 36 -21.47 0.66 -8.67
CA GLN A 36 -22.07 1.99 -8.54
C GLN A 36 -21.67 2.71 -7.24
N ASN A 37 -20.89 2.05 -6.38
CA ASN A 37 -20.47 2.64 -5.12
C ASN A 37 -19.47 3.76 -5.38
N LEU A 38 -19.63 4.87 -4.64
CA LEU A 38 -18.71 6.00 -4.69
C LEU A 38 -17.53 5.84 -3.70
N HIS A 39 -17.48 4.71 -3.00
CA HIS A 39 -16.42 4.37 -2.06
C HIS A 39 -16.03 2.90 -2.23
N LEU A 40 -14.72 2.65 -2.19
CA LEU A 40 -14.15 1.31 -2.24
C LEU A 40 -12.87 1.29 -1.40
N THR A 41 -12.77 0.33 -0.50
CA THR A 41 -11.53 0.04 0.22
C THR A 41 -10.72 -0.96 -0.59
N VAL A 42 -9.47 -0.61 -0.91
CA VAL A 42 -8.52 -1.50 -1.59
C VAL A 42 -7.57 -2.06 -0.54
N THR A 43 -7.54 -3.40 -0.42
CA THR A 43 -6.69 -4.15 0.49
C THR A 43 -5.61 -4.92 -0.27
N ASP A 44 -4.73 -5.58 0.47
CA ASP A 44 -3.71 -6.51 -0.06
C ASP A 44 -2.77 -5.79 -1.05
N LEU A 45 -2.36 -4.58 -0.66
CA LEU A 45 -1.33 -3.81 -1.34
C LEU A 45 0.01 -4.06 -0.67
N GLU A 46 1.08 -3.94 -1.45
CA GLU A 46 2.43 -4.08 -0.94
C GLU A 46 2.70 -2.99 0.11
N PRO A 47 3.24 -3.32 1.29
CA PRO A 47 3.67 -2.34 2.27
C PRO A 47 4.76 -1.43 1.73
N PHE A 48 4.92 -0.24 2.32
CA PHE A 48 5.98 0.72 1.99
C PHE A 48 6.13 0.99 0.47
N THR A 49 5.02 0.98 -0.26
CA THR A 49 5.00 1.05 -1.71
C THR A 49 4.16 2.22 -2.18
N THR A 50 4.69 2.97 -3.15
CA THR A 50 3.98 4.09 -3.76
C THR A 50 3.16 3.64 -4.96
N TYR A 51 1.85 3.84 -4.89
CA TYR A 51 0.89 3.57 -5.96
C TYR A 51 0.40 4.85 -6.61
N TYR A 52 0.33 4.85 -7.95
CA TYR A 52 -0.39 5.86 -8.73
C TYR A 52 -1.82 5.40 -8.98
N ILE A 53 -2.79 6.08 -8.38
CA ILE A 53 -4.19 5.67 -8.37
C ILE A 53 -5.02 6.60 -9.27
N ARG A 54 -5.91 6.03 -10.08
CA ARG A 54 -6.88 6.75 -10.92
C ARG A 54 -8.27 6.12 -10.79
N VAL A 55 -9.32 6.93 -10.94
CA VAL A 55 -10.70 6.43 -11.00
C VAL A 55 -11.16 6.37 -12.46
N GLN A 56 -11.74 5.25 -12.85
CA GLN A 56 -12.37 5.06 -14.15
C GLN A 56 -13.89 4.99 -13.98
N ALA A 57 -14.63 5.73 -14.82
CA ALA A 57 -16.08 5.69 -14.89
C ALA A 57 -16.48 5.12 -16.26
N CYS A 58 -17.33 4.09 -16.27
CA CYS A 58 -17.73 3.35 -17.46
C CYS A 58 -19.26 3.37 -17.63
N GLN A 59 -19.68 3.56 -18.88
CA GLN A 59 -21.02 3.33 -19.40
C GLN A 59 -20.92 2.36 -20.59
N ASN A 60 -22.05 1.98 -21.18
CA ASN A 60 -22.08 1.04 -22.30
C ASN A 60 -21.30 1.53 -23.53
N GLU A 61 -21.25 2.85 -23.70
CA GLU A 61 -20.64 3.58 -24.80
C GLU A 61 -19.13 3.75 -24.62
N GLY A 62 -18.62 3.58 -23.40
CA GLY A 62 -17.20 3.66 -23.11
C GLY A 62 -16.88 4.14 -21.70
N CYS A 63 -15.58 4.33 -21.47
CA CYS A 63 -15.05 4.70 -20.17
C CYS A 63 -14.21 5.99 -20.23
N GLY A 64 -14.36 6.83 -19.22
CA GLY A 64 -13.45 7.92 -18.89
C GLY A 64 -12.55 7.56 -17.74
N VAL A 65 -11.35 8.12 -17.73
CA VAL A 65 -10.42 8.00 -16.60
C VAL A 65 -10.14 9.39 -16.08
N GLY A 66 -10.39 9.61 -14.80
CA GLY A 66 -10.13 10.87 -14.13
C GLY A 66 -8.63 11.12 -13.89
N ASP A 67 -8.36 12.23 -13.21
CA ASP A 67 -7.01 12.55 -12.74
C ASP A 67 -6.54 11.53 -11.71
N GLY A 68 -5.22 11.46 -11.54
CA GLY A 68 -4.59 10.49 -10.65
C GLY A 68 -3.90 11.14 -9.47
N VAL A 69 -3.70 10.35 -8.43
CA VAL A 69 -3.01 10.72 -7.20
C VAL A 69 -1.95 9.67 -6.86
N TYR A 70 -0.87 10.09 -6.21
CA TYR A 70 0.11 9.18 -5.64
C TYR A 70 -0.19 8.96 -4.17
N ILE A 71 -0.22 7.70 -3.75
CA ILE A 71 -0.43 7.30 -2.35
C ILE A 71 0.69 6.34 -1.97
N HIS A 72 1.24 6.52 -0.77
CA HIS A 72 2.22 5.62 -0.19
C HIS A 72 1.53 4.75 0.87
N THR A 73 1.66 3.43 0.75
CA THR A 73 1.15 2.51 1.78
C THR A 73 2.00 2.59 3.03
N LEU A 74 1.38 2.31 4.17
CA LEU A 74 2.10 2.23 5.43
C LEU A 74 3.08 1.06 5.41
N GLU A 75 4.08 1.14 6.26
CA GLU A 75 4.97 0.02 6.55
C GLU A 75 4.20 -1.10 7.27
N GLU A 76 4.67 -2.32 7.05
CA GLU A 76 4.21 -3.51 7.77
C GLU A 76 5.34 -4.02 8.67
N ILE A 77 4.97 -4.69 9.76
CA ILE A 77 5.92 -5.35 10.65
C ILE A 77 6.74 -6.33 9.79
N PRO A 78 8.08 -6.26 9.79
CA PRO A 78 8.87 -7.12 8.93
C PRO A 78 8.61 -8.59 9.26
N GLU A 79 8.23 -9.36 8.25
CA GLU A 79 8.08 -10.80 8.41
C GLU A 79 9.44 -11.44 8.72
N GLY A 80 9.44 -12.47 9.56
CA GLY A 80 10.66 -13.22 9.87
C GLY A 80 11.61 -12.54 10.87
N LEU A 81 11.14 -11.55 11.63
CA LEU A 81 11.89 -11.04 12.78
C LEU A 81 12.17 -12.19 13.76
N GLN A 82 13.43 -12.60 13.86
CA GLN A 82 13.80 -13.62 14.82
C GLN A 82 13.75 -13.07 16.25
N PRO A 83 13.36 -13.90 17.24
CA PRO A 83 13.46 -13.51 18.63
C PRO A 83 14.88 -13.02 18.93
N PRO A 84 15.05 -12.00 19.78
CA PRO A 84 16.37 -11.57 20.17
C PRO A 84 17.10 -12.69 20.91
N THR A 85 18.40 -12.77 20.69
CA THR A 85 19.26 -13.58 21.54
C THR A 85 19.49 -12.83 22.84
N VAL A 86 19.21 -13.49 23.97
CA VAL A 86 19.39 -12.93 25.31
C VAL A 86 20.49 -13.68 26.02
N LYS A 87 21.45 -12.94 26.58
CA LYS A 87 22.55 -13.49 27.39
C LYS A 87 22.61 -12.79 28.73
N ALA A 88 22.59 -13.55 29.82
CA ALA A 88 22.82 -13.01 31.16
C ALA A 88 24.32 -12.75 31.35
N LEU A 89 24.68 -11.49 31.67
CA LEU A 89 26.04 -11.11 32.05
C LEU A 89 26.21 -11.00 33.58
N GLY A 90 25.10 -11.00 34.32
CA GLY A 90 25.08 -10.94 35.77
C GLY A 90 23.67 -11.12 36.34
N PRO A 91 23.50 -11.06 37.67
CA PRO A 91 22.21 -11.25 38.33
C PRO A 91 21.17 -10.17 37.98
N SER A 92 21.59 -9.00 37.50
CA SER A 92 20.71 -7.90 37.05
C SER A 92 21.00 -7.44 35.62
N ILE A 93 21.95 -8.07 34.92
CA ILE A 93 22.43 -7.60 33.61
C ILE A 93 22.06 -8.60 32.51
N LEU A 94 21.30 -8.11 31.54
CA LEU A 94 20.97 -8.82 30.32
C LEU A 94 21.57 -8.10 29.10
N GLU A 95 22.24 -8.87 28.26
CA GLU A 95 22.66 -8.46 26.92
C GLU A 95 21.65 -9.00 25.91
N ILE A 96 21.06 -8.11 25.12
CA ILE A 96 19.99 -8.42 24.17
C ILE A 96 20.48 -8.06 22.76
N HIS A 97 20.52 -9.03 21.86
CA HIS A 97 20.92 -8.86 20.46
C HIS A 97 19.79 -9.26 19.52
N TRP A 98 19.47 -8.39 18.55
CA TRP A 98 18.50 -8.68 17.50
C TRP A 98 19.21 -8.89 16.17
N THR A 99 18.82 -9.93 15.42
CA THR A 99 19.25 -10.10 14.03
C THR A 99 18.36 -9.21 13.14
N PRO A 100 18.92 -8.39 12.23
CA PRO A 100 18.12 -7.64 11.28
C PRO A 100 17.19 -8.56 10.46
N PRO A 101 15.94 -8.16 10.20
CA PRO A 101 15.05 -8.92 9.33
C PRO A 101 15.60 -8.99 7.90
N GLU A 102 15.28 -10.08 7.20
CA GLU A 102 15.79 -10.38 5.85
C GLU A 102 15.25 -9.42 4.78
N ASN A 103 14.10 -8.79 5.03
CA ASN A 103 13.52 -7.75 4.19
C ASN A 103 13.27 -6.48 5.03
N PRO A 104 14.15 -5.46 4.95
CA PRO A 104 14.01 -4.23 5.74
C PRO A 104 12.96 -3.32 5.08
N THR A 105 11.69 -3.46 5.49
CA THR A 105 10.63 -2.54 5.07
C THR A 105 10.70 -1.19 5.79
N ASP A 106 11.28 -1.11 6.99
CA ASP A 106 12.04 0.03 7.55
C ASP A 106 12.78 -0.43 8.82
N SER A 107 13.95 0.14 9.06
CA SER A 107 14.99 -0.30 10.01
C SER A 107 14.78 0.14 11.46
N SER A 108 13.56 0.15 11.98
CA SER A 108 13.31 0.54 13.39
C SER A 108 13.33 -0.66 14.35
N LEU A 109 14.48 -1.32 14.50
CA LEU A 109 14.67 -2.24 15.64
C LEU A 109 14.85 -1.41 16.93
N PRO A 110 14.01 -1.61 17.97
CA PRO A 110 14.22 -0.94 19.25
C PRO A 110 15.48 -1.47 19.93
N THR A 111 16.52 -0.63 20.03
CA THR A 111 17.68 -0.93 20.88
C THR A 111 17.30 -0.61 22.33
N ILE A 112 16.89 -1.62 23.10
CA ILE A 112 16.68 -1.46 24.54
C ILE A 112 18.00 -1.75 25.26
N TYR A 113 18.65 -0.70 25.75
CA TYR A 113 19.70 -0.83 26.77
C TYR A 113 19.03 -0.87 28.15
N THR A 114 18.95 -2.04 28.78
CA THR A 114 18.72 -2.09 30.23
C THR A 114 20.05 -1.87 30.93
N GLY A 115 20.31 -0.64 31.39
CA GLY A 115 21.41 -0.30 32.29
C GLY A 115 20.89 -0.14 33.72
N ASP A 116 21.58 -0.78 34.67
CA ASP A 116 21.16 -0.99 36.06
C ASP A 116 20.92 0.27 36.93
N HIS A 117 20.08 0.08 37.95
CA HIS A 117 20.35 0.52 39.32
C HIS A 117 20.23 -0.67 40.27
#